data_AF-A0A370HDC9-F1
#
_entry.id   AF-A0A370HDC9-F1
#
_cell.length_a   1.000
_cell.length_b   1.000
_cell.length_c   1.000
_cell.angle_alpha   90.00
_cell.angle_beta   90.00
_cell.angle_gamma   90.00
#
_symmetry.space_group_name_H-M   'P 1'
#
loop_
_entity.id
_entity.type
_entity.pdbx_description
1 polymer ?
#
loop_
_entity_poly.entity_id
_entity_poly.type
_entity_poly.pdbx_seq_one_letter_code
_entity_poly.pdbx_strand_id
1 'polypeptide(L)'
;MDRLERRLLSLLDALRQQPTTGNARTVRDAVAALRPTADALDAGSSRQRPVRKLYAYIDAASRDALVDPDARSHAECCDIENGLRAALVASRRDSSVFDLSCVRDDLDRLSDRIDELQPGEREPLHCLLSYVDARNREALELAMRRDWSPPNVVRRFEMDRTRVRSGARPGSVAEPAPPR
;
A
#
# COMPACT_ATOMS: atom_id res chain seq x y z
N MET A 1 -2.43 6.63 13.22
CA MET A 1 -2.94 7.03 11.89
C MET A 1 -3.44 5.81 11.12
N ASP A 2 -2.66 4.71 11.08
CA ASP A 2 -2.96 3.48 10.35
C ASP A 2 -4.28 2.77 10.71
N ARG A 3 -4.86 3.05 11.89
CA ARG A 3 -6.16 2.47 12.28
C ARG A 3 -7.33 3.12 11.53
N LEU A 4 -7.31 4.45 11.36
CA LEU A 4 -8.35 5.17 10.64
C LEU A 4 -8.34 4.76 9.17
N GLU A 5 -7.16 4.80 8.55
CA GLU A 5 -6.99 4.42 7.14
C GLU A 5 -7.44 2.97 6.87
N ARG A 6 -7.01 2.00 7.69
CA ARG A 6 -7.50 0.62 7.57
C ARG A 6 -9.01 0.52 7.70
N ARG A 7 -9.62 1.29 8.60
CA ARG A 7 -11.08 1.32 8.75
C ARG A 7 -11.75 1.90 7.51
N LEU A 8 -11.23 2.99 6.94
CA LEU A 8 -11.74 3.60 5.71
C LEU A 8 -11.65 2.63 4.53
N LEU A 9 -10.52 1.96 4.34
CA LEU A 9 -10.37 0.95 3.29
C LEU A 9 -11.34 -0.22 3.46
N SER A 10 -11.55 -0.68 4.69
CA SER A 10 -12.57 -1.70 4.98
C SER A 10 -13.99 -1.23 4.66
N LEU A 11 -14.32 0.04 4.89
CA LEU A 11 -15.61 0.62 4.52
C LEU A 11 -15.76 0.75 3.00
N LEU A 12 -14.69 1.10 2.30
CA LEU A 12 -14.66 1.13 0.85
C LEU A 12 -14.90 -0.27 0.25
N ASP A 13 -14.21 -1.29 0.76
CA ASP A 13 -14.44 -2.67 0.34
C ASP A 13 -15.87 -3.12 0.64
N ALA A 14 -16.41 -2.77 1.81
CA ALA A 14 -17.79 -3.10 2.19
C ALA A 14 -18.83 -2.45 1.26
N LEU A 15 -18.64 -1.18 0.89
CA LEU A 15 -19.54 -0.45 -0.02
C LEU A 15 -19.63 -1.12 -1.40
N ARG A 16 -18.58 -1.86 -1.81
CA ARG A 16 -18.48 -2.49 -3.13
C ARG A 16 -18.97 -3.94 -3.18
N GLN A 17 -18.84 -4.70 -2.11
CA GLN A 17 -19.09 -6.15 -2.16
C GLN A 17 -20.57 -6.52 -2.32
N GLN A 18 -21.50 -5.70 -1.81
CA GLN A 18 -22.95 -5.89 -1.96
C GLN A 18 -23.68 -4.55 -1.84
N PRO A 19 -24.01 -3.87 -2.95
CA PRO A 19 -24.76 -2.61 -2.91
C PRO A 19 -26.24 -2.88 -2.60
N THR A 20 -26.53 -3.32 -1.37
CA THR A 20 -27.88 -3.25 -0.82
C THR A 20 -28.03 -1.91 -0.11
N THR A 21 -29.25 -1.37 -0.10
CA THR A 21 -29.58 -0.13 0.61
C THR A 21 -29.25 -0.22 2.11
N GLY A 22 -29.41 -1.40 2.71
CA GLY A 22 -29.04 -1.66 4.11
C GLY A 22 -27.52 -1.59 4.36
N ASN A 23 -26.72 -2.14 3.47
CA ASN A 23 -25.26 -2.05 3.55
C ASN A 23 -24.78 -0.61 3.32
N ALA A 24 -25.30 0.08 2.31
CA ALA A 24 -24.99 1.49 2.05
C ALA A 24 -25.29 2.38 3.27
N ARG A 25 -26.43 2.15 3.96
CA ARG A 25 -26.78 2.86 5.20
C ARG A 25 -25.80 2.56 6.34
N THR A 26 -25.45 1.29 6.53
CA THR A 26 -24.48 0.88 7.55
C THR A 26 -23.11 1.53 7.33
N VAL A 27 -22.63 1.54 6.08
CA VAL A 27 -21.39 2.23 5.71
C VAL A 27 -21.52 3.72 5.95
N ARG A 28 -22.63 4.34 5.54
CA ARG A 28 -22.87 5.78 5.74
C ARG A 28 -22.81 6.18 7.21
N ASP A 29 -23.46 5.43 8.09
CA ASP A 29 -23.47 5.69 9.54
C ASP A 29 -22.07 5.55 10.13
N ALA A 30 -21.32 4.53 9.71
CA ALA A 30 -19.93 4.34 10.12
C ALA A 30 -19.03 5.49 9.63
N VAL A 31 -19.21 5.97 8.40
CA VAL A 31 -18.48 7.13 7.86
C VAL A 31 -18.82 8.40 8.63
N ALA A 32 -20.11 8.65 8.90
CA ALA A 32 -20.56 9.80 9.68
C ALA A 32 -19.95 9.81 11.09
N ALA A 33 -19.83 8.65 11.73
CA ALA A 33 -19.18 8.51 13.04
C ALA A 33 -17.66 8.81 13.00
N LEU A 34 -17.00 8.60 11.85
CA LEU A 34 -15.57 8.90 11.67
C LEU A 34 -15.30 10.37 11.37
N ARG A 35 -16.33 11.17 11.03
CA ARG A 35 -16.20 12.58 10.63
C ARG A 35 -15.35 13.41 11.60
N PRO A 36 -15.56 13.39 12.93
CA PRO A 36 -14.76 14.21 13.84
C PRO A 36 -13.27 13.85 13.80
N THR A 37 -12.96 12.58 13.57
CA THR A 37 -11.57 12.11 13.45
C THR A 37 -10.96 12.53 12.10
N ALA A 38 -11.75 12.49 11.02
CA ALA A 38 -11.31 12.94 9.71
C ALA A 38 -11.11 14.47 9.65
N ASP A 39 -11.96 15.24 10.32
CA ASP A 39 -11.88 16.69 10.41
C ASP A 39 -10.67 17.14 11.27
N ALA A 40 -10.23 16.31 12.21
CA ALA A 40 -9.02 16.55 13.01
C ALA A 40 -7.72 16.25 12.25
N LEU A 41 -7.77 15.70 11.04
CA LEU A 41 -6.58 15.44 10.22
C LEU A 41 -5.98 16.75 9.69
N ASP A 42 -4.69 16.93 9.90
CA ASP A 42 -3.94 18.09 9.42
C ASP A 42 -3.87 18.09 7.88
N ALA A 43 -4.43 19.14 7.28
CA ALA A 43 -4.43 19.35 5.84
C ALA A 43 -3.03 19.63 5.27
N GLY A 44 -2.11 20.17 6.08
CA GLY A 44 -0.73 20.44 5.69
C GLY A 44 0.18 19.22 5.74
N SER A 45 -0.21 18.18 6.47
CA SER A 45 0.59 16.96 6.61
C SER A 45 0.51 16.10 5.36
N SER A 46 1.66 15.82 4.74
CA SER A 46 1.77 14.92 3.59
C SER A 46 1.25 13.50 3.87
N ARG A 47 1.27 13.06 5.13
CA ARG A 47 0.78 11.74 5.55
C ARG A 47 -0.72 11.70 5.85
N GLN A 48 -1.27 12.79 6.37
CA GLN A 48 -2.68 12.83 6.80
C GLN A 48 -3.62 13.34 5.69
N ARG A 49 -3.14 14.24 4.84
CA ARG A 49 -3.90 14.77 3.70
C ARG A 49 -4.45 13.66 2.77
N PRO A 50 -3.69 12.63 2.38
CA PRO A 50 -4.21 11.53 1.57
C PRO A 50 -5.34 10.76 2.27
N VAL A 51 -5.20 10.52 3.59
CA VAL A 51 -6.23 9.82 4.38
C VAL A 51 -7.52 10.64 4.44
N ARG A 52 -7.42 11.97 4.54
CA ARG A 52 -8.57 12.87 4.47
C ARG A 52 -9.25 12.82 3.10
N LYS A 53 -8.49 12.74 2.02
CA LYS A 53 -9.02 12.59 0.65
C LYS A 53 -9.73 11.23 0.48
N LEU A 54 -9.18 10.15 1.01
CA LEU A 54 -9.87 8.85 1.06
C LEU A 54 -11.21 8.95 1.81
N TYR A 55 -11.25 9.63 2.96
CA TYR A 55 -12.50 9.86 3.69
C TYR A 55 -13.52 10.63 2.83
N ALA A 56 -13.09 11.71 2.17
CA ALA A 56 -13.98 12.54 1.35
C ALA A 56 -14.62 11.74 0.20
N TYR A 57 -13.82 10.90 -0.47
CA TYR A 57 -14.34 9.98 -1.47
C TYR A 57 -15.36 9.00 -0.89
N ILE A 58 -15.07 8.33 0.23
CA ILE A 58 -16.00 7.36 0.84
C ILE A 58 -17.29 8.04 1.34
N ASP A 59 -17.20 9.26 1.86
CA ASP A 59 -18.35 10.04 2.30
C ASP A 59 -19.27 10.41 1.13
N ALA A 60 -18.72 10.92 0.03
CA ALA A 60 -19.49 11.14 -1.22
C ALA A 60 -20.08 9.82 -1.73
N ALA A 61 -19.24 8.80 -1.86
CA ALA A 61 -19.60 7.47 -2.33
C ALA A 61 -20.77 6.84 -1.55
N SER A 62 -20.74 6.95 -0.22
CA SER A 62 -21.78 6.39 0.65
C SER A 62 -23.10 7.17 0.57
N ARG A 63 -23.07 8.45 0.20
CA ARG A 63 -24.28 9.26 -0.04
C ARG A 63 -24.90 8.91 -1.38
N ASP A 64 -24.09 8.83 -2.42
CA ASP A 64 -24.56 8.50 -3.77
C ASP A 64 -25.23 7.12 -3.76
N ALA A 65 -24.61 6.13 -3.09
CA ALA A 65 -25.16 4.79 -2.94
C ALA A 65 -26.51 4.73 -2.18
N LEU A 66 -26.87 5.78 -1.42
CA LEU A 66 -28.18 5.88 -0.76
C LEU A 66 -29.23 6.58 -1.62
N VAL A 67 -28.81 7.54 -2.45
CA VAL A 67 -29.71 8.30 -3.35
C VAL A 67 -30.07 7.45 -4.55
N ASP A 68 -29.07 6.86 -5.19
CA ASP A 68 -29.23 6.05 -6.39
C ASP A 68 -28.21 4.90 -6.35
N PRO A 69 -28.62 3.71 -5.86
CA PRO A 69 -27.77 2.53 -5.82
C PRO A 69 -27.25 2.12 -7.21
N ASP A 70 -28.01 2.44 -8.26
CA ASP A 70 -27.74 2.02 -9.63
C ASP A 70 -26.93 3.06 -10.41
N ALA A 71 -26.95 4.35 -10.03
CA ALA A 71 -26.13 5.41 -10.65
C ALA A 71 -24.63 5.10 -10.60
N ARG A 72 -24.17 4.41 -9.54
CA ARG A 72 -22.77 3.96 -9.42
C ARG A 72 -22.38 2.87 -10.42
N SER A 73 -23.36 2.28 -11.10
CA SER A 73 -23.16 1.32 -12.18
C SER A 73 -22.83 1.98 -13.52
N HIS A 74 -22.55 3.29 -13.55
CA HIS A 74 -21.95 3.91 -14.73
C HIS A 74 -20.64 3.19 -15.03
N ALA A 75 -20.63 2.44 -16.15
CA ALA A 75 -19.56 1.52 -16.48
C ALA A 75 -18.17 2.18 -16.42
N GLU A 76 -18.10 3.44 -16.88
CA GLU A 76 -16.87 4.22 -16.88
C GLU A 76 -16.35 4.57 -15.48
N CYS A 77 -17.22 5.00 -14.56
CA CYS A 77 -16.84 5.26 -13.17
C CYS A 77 -16.34 3.97 -12.50
N CYS A 78 -17.04 2.85 -12.70
CA CYS A 78 -16.63 1.55 -12.20
C CYS A 78 -15.25 1.13 -12.74
N ASP A 79 -14.99 1.36 -14.02
CA ASP A 79 -13.70 1.03 -14.65
C ASP A 79 -12.56 1.88 -14.08
N ILE A 80 -12.79 3.17 -13.85
CA ILE A 80 -11.81 4.05 -13.20
C ILE A 80 -11.55 3.60 -11.76
N GLU A 81 -12.59 3.33 -10.97
CA GLU A 81 -12.44 2.83 -9.60
C GLU A 81 -11.70 1.48 -9.54
N ASN A 82 -11.92 0.61 -10.54
CA ASN A 82 -11.18 -0.64 -10.70
C ASN A 82 -9.70 -0.40 -11.01
N GLY A 83 -9.40 0.53 -11.92
CA GLY A 83 -8.03 0.93 -12.25
C GLY A 83 -7.29 1.49 -11.03
N LEU A 84 -7.91 2.43 -10.31
CA LEU A 84 -7.35 3.02 -9.09
C LEU A 84 -7.10 1.97 -8.00
N ARG A 85 -8.00 0.99 -7.87
CA ARG A 85 -7.80 -0.14 -6.94
C ARG A 85 -6.64 -1.02 -7.36
N ALA A 86 -6.53 -1.35 -8.65
CA ALA A 86 -5.42 -2.14 -9.17
C ALA A 86 -4.07 -1.45 -8.91
N ALA A 87 -4.00 -0.14 -9.17
CA ALA A 87 -2.83 0.70 -8.88
C ALA A 87 -2.48 0.72 -7.38
N LEU A 88 -3.48 0.82 -6.50
CA LEU A 88 -3.27 0.76 -5.04
C LEU A 88 -2.73 -0.61 -4.59
N VAL A 89 -3.27 -1.71 -5.14
CA VAL A 89 -2.80 -3.07 -4.86
C VAL A 89 -1.37 -3.25 -5.34
N ALA A 90 -1.05 -2.79 -6.55
CA ALA A 90 0.31 -2.82 -7.10
C ALA A 90 1.28 -2.04 -6.20
N SER A 91 0.91 -0.85 -5.75
CA SER A 91 1.75 0.00 -4.89
C SER A 91 1.99 -0.57 -3.49
N ARG A 92 1.16 -1.53 -3.03
CA ARG A 92 1.33 -2.21 -1.74
C ARG A 92 2.19 -3.46 -1.80
N ARG A 93 2.41 -4.00 -3.01
CA ARG A 93 3.34 -5.11 -3.20
C ARG A 93 4.76 -4.58 -3.06
N ASP A 94 5.68 -5.45 -2.67
CA ASP A 94 7.11 -5.11 -2.61
C ASP A 94 7.68 -5.03 -4.04
N SER A 95 7.24 -4.01 -4.78
CA SER A 95 7.45 -3.82 -6.21
C SER A 95 8.78 -3.11 -6.49
N SER A 96 9.28 -3.28 -7.71
CA SER A 96 10.49 -2.56 -8.16
C SER A 96 10.18 -1.08 -8.47
N VAL A 97 11.23 -0.25 -8.52
CA VAL A 97 11.12 1.15 -8.97
C VAL A 97 10.48 1.24 -10.37
N PHE A 98 10.80 0.29 -11.25
CA PHE A 98 10.24 0.23 -12.60
C PHE A 98 8.73 -0.01 -12.59
N ASP A 99 8.26 -1.04 -11.86
CA ASP A 99 6.83 -1.35 -11.77
C ASP A 99 6.03 -0.18 -11.21
N LEU A 100 6.55 0.49 -10.18
CA LEU A 100 5.90 1.64 -9.55
C LEU A 100 5.87 2.85 -10.48
N SER A 101 6.85 3.00 -11.37
CA SER A 101 6.85 4.03 -12.41
C SER A 101 5.77 3.76 -13.47
N CYS A 102 5.60 2.51 -13.89
CA CYS A 102 4.48 2.13 -14.77
C CYS A 102 3.12 2.39 -14.12
N VAL A 103 2.98 2.11 -12.83
CA VAL A 103 1.74 2.44 -12.09
C VAL A 103 1.48 3.94 -12.09
N ARG A 104 2.52 4.78 -11.98
CA ARG A 104 2.36 6.24 -12.07
C ARG A 104 1.84 6.67 -13.43
N ASP A 105 2.38 6.12 -14.52
CA ASP A 105 1.89 6.43 -15.87
C ASP A 105 0.42 6.00 -16.06
N ASP A 106 0.00 4.89 -15.44
CA ASP A 106 -1.40 4.47 -15.42
C ASP A 106 -2.29 5.41 -14.60
N LEU A 107 -1.77 5.96 -13.49
CA LEU A 107 -2.49 6.98 -12.71
C LEU A 107 -2.66 8.29 -13.48
N ASP A 108 -1.68 8.70 -14.27
CA ASP A 108 -1.79 9.89 -15.13
C ASP A 108 -2.90 9.69 -16.17
N ARG A 109 -2.96 8.53 -16.83
CA ARG A 109 -4.06 8.18 -17.77
C ARG A 109 -5.42 8.15 -17.07
N LEU A 110 -5.49 7.65 -15.84
CA LEU A 110 -6.73 7.66 -15.07
C LEU A 110 -7.15 9.08 -14.69
N SER A 111 -6.20 9.98 -14.43
CA SER A 111 -6.49 11.40 -14.20
C SER A 111 -7.15 12.04 -15.41
N ASP A 112 -6.59 11.84 -16.61
CA ASP A 112 -7.15 12.38 -17.85
C ASP A 112 -8.59 11.88 -18.07
N ARG A 113 -8.83 10.59 -17.85
CA ARG A 113 -10.17 10.00 -17.93
C ARG A 113 -11.14 10.57 -16.90
N ILE A 114 -10.68 10.84 -15.67
CA ILE A 114 -11.52 11.49 -14.66
C ILE A 114 -11.91 12.91 -15.12
N ASP A 115 -11.01 13.64 -15.76
CA ASP A 115 -11.28 15.00 -16.24
C ASP A 115 -12.30 15.05 -17.40
N GLU A 116 -12.53 13.93 -18.09
CA GLU A 116 -13.54 13.77 -19.13
C GLU A 116 -14.96 13.51 -18.58
N LEU A 117 -15.10 13.06 -17.31
CA LEU A 117 -16.40 12.72 -16.69
C LEU A 117 -17.32 13.92 -16.46
N GLN A 118 -18.55 13.69 -16.01
CA GLN A 118 -19.43 14.77 -15.59
C GLN A 118 -18.92 15.45 -14.31
N PRO A 119 -19.06 16.79 -14.14
CA PRO A 119 -18.52 17.51 -13.00
C PRO A 119 -18.88 16.94 -11.62
N GLY A 120 -20.07 16.33 -11.48
CA GLY A 120 -20.51 15.70 -10.23
C GLY A 120 -19.71 14.45 -9.84
N GLU A 121 -19.14 13.75 -10.81
CA GLU A 121 -18.42 12.48 -10.62
C GLU A 121 -16.90 12.70 -10.45
N ARG A 122 -16.38 13.84 -10.92
CA ARG A 122 -14.96 14.17 -10.92
C ARG A 122 -14.36 14.27 -9.53
N GLU A 123 -14.93 15.10 -8.67
CA GLU A 123 -14.32 15.43 -7.37
C GLU A 123 -14.14 14.20 -6.45
N PRO A 124 -15.14 13.29 -6.31
CA PRO A 124 -14.94 12.06 -5.56
C PRO A 124 -13.79 11.21 -6.12
N LEU A 125 -13.74 11.02 -7.44
CA LEU A 125 -12.70 10.19 -8.07
C LEU A 125 -11.31 10.84 -7.98
N HIS A 126 -11.21 12.16 -8.09
CA HIS A 126 -9.99 12.91 -7.82
C HIS A 126 -9.52 12.77 -6.38
N CYS A 127 -10.45 12.71 -5.42
CA CYS A 127 -10.10 12.41 -4.03
C CYS A 127 -9.52 11.00 -3.87
N LEU A 128 -10.08 9.99 -4.54
CA LEU A 128 -9.52 8.64 -4.53
C LEU A 128 -8.16 8.59 -5.23
N LEU A 129 -8.04 9.18 -6.43
CA LEU A 129 -6.80 9.28 -7.20
C LEU A 129 -5.69 9.91 -6.37
N SER A 130 -5.95 11.06 -5.73
CA SER A 130 -4.97 11.75 -4.89
C SER A 130 -4.47 10.89 -3.72
N TYR A 131 -5.33 10.04 -3.16
CA TYR A 131 -4.93 9.08 -2.14
C TYR A 131 -4.04 7.97 -2.73
N VAL A 132 -4.42 7.39 -3.87
CA VAL A 132 -3.65 6.30 -4.51
C VAL A 132 -2.29 6.79 -5.00
N ASP A 133 -2.23 7.96 -5.63
CA ASP A 133 -0.99 8.63 -6.06
C ASP A 133 -0.03 8.87 -4.89
N ALA A 134 -0.53 9.36 -3.76
CA ALA A 134 0.29 9.52 -2.56
C ALA A 134 0.88 8.19 -2.07
N ARG A 135 0.11 7.10 -2.10
CA ARG A 135 0.60 5.76 -1.71
C ARG A 135 1.59 5.18 -2.71
N ASN A 136 1.41 5.45 -4.01
CA ASN A 136 2.39 5.08 -5.03
C ASN A 136 3.72 5.83 -4.82
N ARG A 137 3.68 7.14 -4.56
CA ARG A 137 4.89 7.94 -4.27
C ARG A 137 5.64 7.43 -3.04
N GLU A 138 4.93 7.14 -1.95
CA GLU A 138 5.56 6.57 -0.75
C GLU A 138 6.21 5.21 -1.04
N ALA A 139 5.54 4.34 -1.81
CA ALA A 139 6.10 3.06 -2.22
C ALA A 139 7.35 3.25 -3.09
N LEU A 140 7.33 4.21 -4.02
CA LEU A 140 8.45 4.53 -4.90
C LEU A 140 9.65 5.04 -4.09
N GLU A 141 9.43 5.95 -3.13
CA GLU A 141 10.48 6.43 -2.23
C GLU A 141 11.12 5.29 -1.43
N LEU A 142 10.31 4.33 -0.95
CA LEU A 142 10.81 3.15 -0.24
C LEU A 142 11.63 2.22 -1.16
N ALA A 143 11.13 1.95 -2.37
CA ALA A 143 11.83 1.14 -3.36
C ALA A 143 13.16 1.76 -3.77
N MET A 144 13.19 3.08 -4.03
CA MET A 144 14.42 3.81 -4.33
C MET A 144 15.44 3.71 -3.18
N ARG A 145 14.99 3.88 -1.93
CA ARG A 145 15.88 3.73 -0.77
C ARG A 145 16.44 2.32 -0.64
N ARG A 146 15.64 1.30 -0.97
CA ARG A 146 16.07 -0.11 -0.94
C ARG A 146 17.08 -0.40 -2.05
N ASP A 147 16.77 0.00 -3.27
CA ASP A 147 17.54 -0.36 -4.46
C ASP A 147 18.82 0.48 -4.62
N TRP A 148 18.85 1.69 -4.04
CA TRP A 148 20.01 2.59 -4.07
C TRP A 148 20.76 2.70 -2.74
N SER A 149 20.30 2.01 -1.69
CA SER A 149 21.18 1.82 -0.53
C SER A 149 22.37 0.98 -1.00
N PRO A 150 23.62 1.42 -0.75
CA PRO A 150 24.77 0.58 -1.03
C PRO A 150 24.53 -0.77 -0.35
N PRO A 151 24.79 -1.91 -1.03
CA PRO A 151 24.57 -3.21 -0.43
C PRO A 151 25.26 -3.19 0.91
N ASN A 152 24.49 -3.37 1.99
CA ASN A 152 25.04 -3.43 3.32
C ASN A 152 26.26 -4.34 3.23
N VAL A 153 27.44 -3.75 3.40
CA VAL A 153 28.68 -4.44 3.57
C VAL A 153 28.49 -5.17 4.89
N VAL A 154 27.85 -6.34 4.81
CA VAL A 154 28.01 -7.40 5.79
C VAL A 154 29.48 -7.76 5.65
N ARG A 155 30.30 -6.98 6.35
CA ARG A 155 31.68 -7.24 6.69
C ARG A 155 31.67 -8.59 7.41
N ARG A 156 31.65 -9.67 6.63
CA ARG A 156 32.21 -10.93 7.05
C ARG A 156 33.73 -10.75 7.04
N PHE A 157 34.22 -9.95 7.97
CA PHE A 157 35.61 -10.04 8.40
C PHE A 157 35.71 -11.32 9.25
N GLU A 158 35.66 -12.47 8.59
CA GLU A 158 36.36 -13.66 9.09
C GLU A 158 37.85 -13.41 8.83
N MET A 159 38.45 -12.51 9.62
CA MET A 159 39.88 -12.55 9.88
C MET A 159 40.11 -13.64 10.93
N ASP A 160 40.11 -14.90 10.52
CA ASP A 160 40.75 -15.94 11.32
C ASP A 160 42.24 -16.00 10.95
N ARG A 161 42.95 -14.95 11.39
CA ARG A 161 44.42 -14.90 11.42
C ARG A 161 44.89 -15.37 12.80
N THR A 162 44.68 -16.64 13.14
CA THR A 162 45.45 -17.26 14.22
C THR A 162 45.46 -18.78 14.10
N ARG A 163 46.45 -19.33 13.38
CA ARG A 163 47.27 -20.48 13.84
C ARG A 163 48.34 -20.85 12.81
N VAL A 164 49.40 -20.04 12.78
CA VAL A 164 50.75 -20.51 12.40
C VAL A 164 51.65 -20.31 13.61
N ARG A 165 51.85 -21.38 14.39
CA ARG A 165 53.07 -21.70 15.17
C ARG A 165 52.85 -23.01 15.91
N SER A 166 53.48 -24.08 15.44
CA SER A 166 54.72 -24.66 16.00
C SER A 166 54.47 -25.65 17.14
N GLY A 167 54.78 -26.92 16.84
CA GLY A 167 55.76 -27.66 17.63
C GLY A 167 55.22 -28.64 18.68
N ALA A 168 55.38 -29.94 18.37
CA ALA A 168 55.96 -30.99 19.22
C ALA A 168 55.21 -32.35 19.11
N ARG A 169 55.82 -33.30 18.40
CA ARG A 169 55.84 -34.75 18.72
C ARG A 169 56.85 -34.98 19.89
N PRO A 170 56.99 -36.15 20.58
CA PRO A 170 56.48 -37.52 20.30
C PRO A 170 56.02 -38.36 21.54
N GLY A 171 55.51 -39.58 21.29
CA GLY A 171 55.38 -40.72 22.24
C GLY A 171 54.27 -41.67 21.76
N SER A 172 54.52 -42.83 21.11
CA SER A 172 55.03 -44.12 21.65
C SER A 172 54.24 -44.51 22.91
N VAL A 173 53.45 -45.59 23.06
CA VAL A 173 53.46 -47.04 22.70
C VAL A 173 51.98 -47.50 22.92
N ALA A 174 51.31 -48.42 22.20
CA ALA A 174 51.45 -49.87 22.34
C ALA A 174 50.49 -50.63 21.38
N GLU A 175 51.10 -51.59 20.68
CA GLU A 175 50.65 -52.90 20.17
C GLU A 175 49.32 -53.52 20.67
N PRO A 176 48.54 -54.12 19.73
CA PRO A 176 47.70 -55.27 20.05
C PRO A 176 48.07 -56.50 19.21
N ALA A 177 48.21 -57.65 19.87
CA ALA A 177 48.29 -58.99 19.29
C ALA A 177 47.20 -59.89 19.89
N PRO A 178 46.95 -61.11 19.39
CA PRO A 178 46.45 -61.47 18.06
C PRO A 178 45.16 -62.35 18.21
N PRO A 179 44.54 -62.85 17.12
CA PRO A 179 43.20 -63.43 17.13
C PRO A 179 43.16 -64.91 17.55
N ARG A 180 41.97 -65.38 17.90
CA ARG A 180 41.60 -66.80 17.98
C ARG A 180 40.66 -67.17 16.84
#